data_AF-A0A1F2QM36-F1
#
_entry.id   AF-A0A1F2QM36-F1
#
_cell.length_a   1.000
_cell.length_b   1.000
_cell.length_c   1.000
_cell.angle_alpha   90.00
_cell.angle_beta   90.00
_cell.angle_gamma   90.00
#
_symmetry.space_group_name_H-M   'P 1'
#
loop_
_entity.id
_entity.type
_entity.pdbx_description
1 polymer ?
#
loop_
_entity_poly.entity_id
_entity_poly.type
_entity_poly.pdbx_seq_one_letter_code
_entity_poly.pdbx_strand_id
1 'polypeptide(L)'
;MPEVAMRDLAGMIRRVGRTSKTQARWLVEQFARKDVFGLFGEELTRAGWELAVFLAADTDDDKLLMKRLAGLRRVARRSNVINIVCDECWRPVTNGLKNMVGKRGWRVWIPESAFIGRWSDTSRTFSWRAEEEGPWDFSGGFDRGQFVDMFHRRIYETLGKEASRLRICLECRRPFIANGRQQYCRRACSQTRRTRDWRRRHPAKVRTARRAAYERQMQKQHGAKVKVQRRSGESVVQ
;
A
#
# COMPACT_ATOMS: atom_id res chain seq x y z
N MET A 1 29.36 3.69 -6.08
CA MET A 1 28.19 4.11 -6.86
C MET A 1 27.12 4.73 -5.96
N PRO A 2 26.77 6.03 -6.11
CA PRO A 2 25.45 6.53 -5.68
C PRO A 2 24.92 7.78 -6.45
N GLU A 3 25.26 7.98 -7.73
CA GLU A 3 24.79 9.17 -8.49
C GLU A 3 23.47 8.95 -9.23
N VAL A 4 23.24 7.75 -9.78
CA VAL A 4 22.07 7.47 -10.62
C VAL A 4 20.75 7.57 -9.83
N ALA A 5 20.71 7.05 -8.60
CA ALA A 5 19.54 7.17 -7.74
C ALA A 5 19.26 8.64 -7.35
N MET A 6 20.29 9.44 -7.11
CA MET A 6 20.12 10.86 -6.76
C MET A 6 19.61 11.71 -7.92
N ARG A 7 19.82 11.30 -9.19
CA ARG A 7 19.25 11.98 -10.36
C ARG A 7 17.71 11.96 -10.36
N ASP A 8 17.07 10.96 -9.74
CA ASP A 8 15.61 10.87 -9.58
C ASP A 8 15.12 11.30 -8.19
N LEU A 9 15.93 12.04 -7.40
CA LEU A 9 15.54 12.44 -6.05
C LEU A 9 14.22 13.24 -6.04
N ALA A 10 14.02 14.14 -7.00
CA ALA A 10 12.78 14.90 -7.14
C ALA A 10 11.57 13.99 -7.39
N GLY A 11 11.75 12.93 -8.19
CA GLY A 11 10.73 11.91 -8.43
C GLY A 11 10.42 11.11 -7.16
N MET A 12 11.43 10.74 -6.38
CA MET A 12 11.25 10.05 -5.10
C MET A 12 10.50 10.91 -4.08
N ILE A 13 10.88 12.19 -3.93
CA ILE A 13 10.15 13.15 -3.08
C ILE A 13 8.69 13.27 -3.50
N ARG A 14 8.42 13.32 -4.81
CA ARG A 14 7.04 13.37 -5.33
C ARG A 14 6.26 12.09 -5.04
N ARG A 15 6.89 10.91 -5.16
CA ARG A 15 6.25 9.60 -4.93
C ARG A 15 5.95 9.36 -3.46
N VAL A 16 6.89 9.69 -2.57
CA VAL A 16 6.75 9.54 -1.10
C VAL A 16 5.80 10.61 -0.55
N GLY A 17 5.94 11.84 -1.03
CA GLY A 17 5.18 12.99 -0.58
C GLY A 17 5.73 13.61 0.72
N ARG A 18 5.22 14.80 1.04
CA ARG A 18 5.67 15.63 2.18
C ARG A 18 4.65 15.70 3.32
N THR A 19 3.42 15.29 3.06
CA THR A 19 2.34 15.37 4.06
C THR A 19 2.11 14.01 4.68
N SER A 20 1.65 13.96 5.93
CA SER A 20 1.29 12.71 6.62
C SER A 20 0.37 11.84 5.76
N LYS A 21 -0.62 12.45 5.08
CA LYS A 21 -1.53 11.77 4.16
C LYS A 21 -0.83 11.13 2.98
N THR A 22 0.06 11.86 2.30
CA THR A 22 0.75 11.34 1.11
C THR A 22 1.76 10.26 1.49
N GLN A 23 2.46 10.45 2.60
CA GLN A 23 3.39 9.49 3.18
C GLN A 23 2.69 8.21 3.66
N ALA A 24 1.54 8.32 4.34
CA ALA A 24 0.73 7.17 4.73
C ALA A 24 0.24 6.39 3.49
N ARG A 25 -0.12 7.09 2.41
CA ARG A 25 -0.47 6.45 1.13
C ARG A 25 0.71 5.74 0.50
N TRP A 26 1.87 6.38 0.44
CA TRP A 26 3.08 5.73 -0.05
C TRP A 26 3.40 4.47 0.78
N LEU A 27 3.39 4.57 2.11
CA LEU A 27 3.69 3.48 3.03
C LEU A 27 2.74 2.29 2.83
N VAL A 28 1.43 2.52 2.85
CA VAL A 28 0.41 1.47 2.82
C VAL A 28 0.12 0.95 1.41
N GLU A 29 0.13 1.83 0.41
CA GLU A 29 -0.34 1.51 -0.94
C GLU A 29 0.76 1.23 -1.95
N GLN A 30 2.00 1.63 -1.67
CA GLN A 30 3.15 1.44 -2.55
C GLN A 30 4.22 0.59 -1.87
N PHE A 31 4.85 1.10 -0.81
CA PHE A 31 5.97 0.45 -0.12
C PHE A 31 5.62 -0.96 0.38
N ALA A 32 4.53 -1.09 1.15
CA ALA A 32 4.07 -2.38 1.67
C ALA A 32 3.62 -3.39 0.60
N ARG A 33 3.46 -2.95 -0.66
CA ARG A 33 3.07 -3.81 -1.78
C ARG A 33 4.23 -4.18 -2.69
N LYS A 34 5.42 -3.61 -2.47
CA LYS A 34 6.63 -4.02 -3.19
C LYS A 34 7.04 -5.42 -2.74
N ASP A 35 7.50 -6.22 -3.68
CA ASP A 35 8.22 -7.45 -3.38
C ASP A 35 9.68 -7.10 -3.09
N VAL A 36 9.98 -6.76 -1.83
CA VAL A 36 11.31 -6.29 -1.42
C VAL A 36 12.37 -7.39 -1.54
N PHE A 37 11.99 -8.67 -1.48
CA PHE A 37 12.90 -9.80 -1.64
C PHE A 37 13.30 -10.03 -3.11
N GLY A 38 12.47 -9.59 -4.06
CA GLY A 38 12.75 -9.64 -5.48
C GLY A 38 13.48 -8.41 -6.04
N LEU A 39 13.81 -7.40 -5.21
CA LEU A 39 14.49 -6.20 -5.67
C LEU A 39 16.00 -6.40 -5.71
N PHE A 40 16.62 -6.00 -6.83
CA PHE A 40 18.06 -6.04 -7.01
C PHE A 40 18.59 -4.76 -7.66
N GLY A 41 19.91 -4.55 -7.55
CA GLY A 41 20.61 -3.45 -8.23
C GLY A 41 20.01 -2.06 -7.98
N GLU A 42 19.66 -1.37 -9.06
CA GLU A 42 19.11 -0.01 -9.00
C GLU A 42 17.72 0.06 -8.35
N GLU A 43 16.90 -0.99 -8.46
CA GLU A 43 15.55 -0.99 -7.88
C GLU A 43 15.59 -1.07 -6.36
N LEU A 44 16.47 -1.92 -5.82
CA LEU A 44 16.72 -2.00 -4.38
C LEU A 44 17.30 -0.68 -3.86
N THR A 45 18.27 -0.12 -4.58
CA THR A 45 18.86 1.19 -4.25
C THR A 45 17.80 2.28 -4.23
N ARG A 46 16.91 2.34 -5.24
CA ARG A 46 15.80 3.30 -5.32
C ARG A 46 14.83 3.12 -4.15
N ALA A 47 14.45 1.89 -3.82
CA ALA A 47 13.55 1.61 -2.70
C ALA A 47 14.13 2.09 -1.37
N GLY A 48 15.43 1.89 -1.16
CA GLY A 48 16.11 2.37 0.02
C GLY A 48 16.23 3.90 0.08
N TRP A 49 16.41 4.58 -1.05
CA TRP A 49 16.35 6.04 -1.09
C TRP A 49 14.94 6.61 -0.88
N GLU A 50 13.90 5.93 -1.36
CA GLU A 50 12.51 6.30 -1.02
C GLU A 50 12.24 6.18 0.48
N LEU A 51 12.81 5.17 1.14
CA LEU A 51 12.83 5.04 2.60
C LEU A 51 13.54 6.22 3.28
N ALA A 52 14.73 6.58 2.82
CA ALA A 52 15.46 7.74 3.33
C ALA A 52 14.67 9.05 3.17
N VAL A 53 14.00 9.24 2.03
CA VAL A 53 13.09 10.36 1.80
C VAL A 53 11.91 10.34 2.78
N PHE A 54 11.29 9.18 3.01
CA PHE A 54 10.20 9.04 3.97
C PHE A 54 10.60 9.44 5.40
N LEU A 55 11.84 9.12 5.81
CA LEU A 55 12.39 9.54 7.11
C LEU A 55 12.68 11.04 7.16
N ALA A 56 13.14 11.64 6.05
CA ALA A 56 13.59 13.02 6.03
C ALA A 56 12.49 14.05 5.73
N ALA A 57 11.44 13.66 5.00
CA ALA A 57 10.43 14.55 4.41
C ALA A 57 9.28 14.91 5.35
N ASP A 58 9.55 15.09 6.64
CA ASP A 58 8.55 15.57 7.62
C ASP A 58 8.44 17.10 7.69
N THR A 59 9.18 17.79 6.83
CA THR A 59 9.37 19.23 6.82
C THR A 59 9.07 19.80 5.44
N ASP A 60 8.50 21.01 5.42
CA ASP A 60 8.31 21.79 4.20
C ASP A 60 9.56 22.61 3.83
N ASP A 61 10.58 22.65 4.69
CA ASP A 61 11.85 23.33 4.44
C ASP A 61 12.78 22.47 3.58
N ASP A 62 12.95 22.86 2.31
CA ASP A 62 13.84 22.21 1.36
C ASP A 62 15.31 22.18 1.80
N LYS A 63 15.80 23.23 2.48
CA LYS A 63 17.18 23.26 2.97
C LYS A 63 17.38 22.22 4.07
N LEU A 64 16.42 22.12 4.99
CA LEU A 64 16.45 21.13 6.06
C LEU A 64 16.32 19.70 5.52
N LEU A 65 15.42 19.48 4.56
CA LEU A 65 15.26 18.19 3.86
C LEU A 65 16.58 17.77 3.20
N MET A 66 17.20 18.66 2.43
CA MET A 66 18.47 18.36 1.74
C MET A 66 19.62 18.13 2.73
N LYS A 67 19.67 18.88 3.84
CA LYS A 67 20.65 18.66 4.92
C LYS A 67 20.50 17.26 5.54
N ARG A 68 19.27 16.81 5.81
CA ARG A 68 18.99 15.47 6.35
C ARG A 68 19.32 14.37 5.36
N LEU A 69 18.92 14.52 4.10
CA LEU A 69 19.28 13.57 3.03
C LEU A 69 20.80 13.48 2.83
N ALA A 70 21.53 14.59 2.95
CA ALA A 70 22.99 14.58 2.91
C ALA A 70 23.62 13.86 4.11
N GLY A 71 22.99 13.92 5.29
CA GLY A 71 23.34 13.11 6.46
C GLY A 71 23.15 11.62 6.18
N LEU A 72 21.95 11.23 5.73
CA LEU A 72 21.62 9.84 5.36
C LEU A 72 22.53 9.31 4.25
N ARG A 73 22.93 10.16 3.29
CA ARG A 73 23.90 9.82 2.23
C ARG A 73 25.27 9.44 2.77
N ARG A 74 25.74 10.13 3.82
CA ARG A 74 27.04 9.81 4.44
C ARG A 74 27.01 8.44 5.10
N VAL A 75 25.88 8.07 5.70
CA VAL A 75 25.67 6.76 6.31
C VAL A 75 25.59 5.68 5.24
N ALA A 76 24.78 5.91 4.20
CA ALA A 76 24.61 4.98 3.08
C ALA A 76 25.89 4.67 2.30
N ARG A 77 26.87 5.60 2.29
CA ARG A 77 28.17 5.40 1.65
C ARG A 77 29.11 4.52 2.47
N ARG A 78 28.98 4.52 3.79
CA ARG A 78 29.84 3.76 4.70
C ARG A 78 29.35 2.33 4.90
N SER A 79 28.07 2.10 4.64
CA SER A 79 27.42 0.85 4.93
C SER A 79 26.35 0.60 3.87
N ASN A 80 26.26 -0.60 3.31
CA ASN A 80 25.17 -1.04 2.42
C ASN A 80 23.78 -1.09 3.15
N VAL A 81 23.66 -0.36 4.26
CA VAL A 81 22.58 -0.26 5.22
C VAL A 81 21.27 0.14 4.57
N ILE A 82 21.29 1.04 3.58
CA ILE A 82 20.06 1.42 2.88
C ILE A 82 19.39 0.23 2.19
N ASN A 83 20.16 -0.72 1.65
CA ASN A 83 19.64 -1.91 0.99
C ASN A 83 19.22 -2.99 2.00
N ILE A 84 19.99 -3.15 3.08
CA ILE A 84 19.74 -4.15 4.12
C ILE A 84 18.50 -3.79 4.96
N VAL A 85 18.31 -2.51 5.23
CA VAL A 85 17.23 -2.02 6.10
C VAL A 85 15.89 -1.99 5.38
N CYS A 86 15.85 -2.13 4.04
CA CYS A 86 14.60 -2.29 3.31
C CYS A 86 13.75 -3.47 3.81
N ASP A 87 14.35 -4.63 4.07
CA ASP A 87 13.60 -5.80 4.60
C ASP A 87 13.09 -5.54 6.03
N GLU A 88 13.98 -5.04 6.90
CA GLU A 88 13.66 -4.74 8.30
C GLU A 88 12.58 -3.68 8.45
N CYS A 89 12.53 -2.70 7.54
CA CYS A 89 11.45 -1.71 7.49
C CYS A 89 10.18 -2.26 6.82
N TRP A 90 10.32 -3.14 5.84
CA TRP A 90 9.17 -3.66 5.09
C TRP A 90 8.33 -4.64 5.92
N ARG A 91 8.95 -5.57 6.65
CA ARG A 91 8.25 -6.62 7.42
C ARG A 91 7.27 -6.07 8.46
N PRO A 92 7.62 -5.08 9.32
CA PRO A 92 6.70 -4.50 10.29
C PRO A 92 5.45 -3.91 9.64
N VAL A 93 5.62 -3.24 8.49
CA VAL A 93 4.50 -2.65 7.75
C VAL A 93 3.60 -3.74 7.18
N THR A 94 4.17 -4.72 6.49
CA THR A 94 3.35 -5.76 5.84
C THR A 94 2.68 -6.69 6.83
N ASN A 95 3.35 -7.07 7.91
CA ASN A 95 2.76 -7.85 9.00
C ASN A 95 1.65 -7.07 9.70
N GLY A 96 1.87 -5.79 9.96
CA GLY A 96 0.85 -4.90 10.52
C GLY A 96 -0.41 -4.80 9.66
N LEU A 97 -0.23 -4.61 8.35
CA LEU A 97 -1.33 -4.59 7.39
C LEU A 97 -2.06 -5.94 7.30
N LYS A 98 -1.33 -7.07 7.35
CA LYS A 98 -1.93 -8.42 7.41
C LYS A 98 -2.75 -8.60 8.68
N ASN A 99 -2.22 -8.18 9.83
CA ASN A 99 -2.92 -8.22 11.12
C ASN A 99 -4.22 -7.42 11.06
N MET A 100 -4.18 -6.21 10.49
CA MET A 100 -5.38 -5.39 10.31
C MET A 100 -6.43 -6.11 9.44
N VAL A 101 -6.03 -6.75 8.33
CA VAL A 101 -6.95 -7.55 7.49
C VAL A 101 -7.55 -8.71 8.27
N GLY A 102 -6.76 -9.35 9.14
CA GLY A 102 -7.17 -10.40 10.07
C GLY A 102 -7.91 -9.91 11.32
N LYS A 103 -8.27 -8.62 11.41
CA LYS A 103 -8.93 -7.98 12.57
C LYS A 103 -8.12 -8.11 13.88
N ARG A 104 -6.80 -8.16 13.79
CA ARG A 104 -5.85 -8.17 14.91
C ARG A 104 -5.20 -6.79 15.06
N GLY A 105 -4.66 -6.53 16.24
CA GLY A 105 -3.84 -5.33 16.48
C GLY A 105 -2.55 -5.35 15.65
N TRP A 106 -2.12 -4.18 15.20
CA TRP A 106 -0.80 -3.97 14.62
C TRP A 106 0.12 -3.47 15.74
N ARG A 107 1.15 -4.24 16.06
CA ARG A 107 2.19 -3.82 17.00
C ARG A 107 3.42 -3.33 16.25
N VAL A 108 3.94 -2.18 16.63
CA VAL A 108 5.25 -1.68 16.19
C VAL A 108 6.10 -1.58 17.45
N TRP A 109 7.23 -2.29 17.44
CA TRP A 109 8.17 -2.24 18.54
C TRP A 109 9.18 -1.13 18.27
N ILE A 110 9.29 -0.22 19.22
CA ILE A 110 10.37 0.75 19.30
C ILE A 110 11.14 0.35 20.57
N PRO A 111 12.49 0.35 20.59
CA PRO A 111 13.28 -0.26 21.66
C PRO A 111 12.86 0.07 23.09
N GLU A 112 12.25 1.23 23.31
CA GLU A 112 11.86 1.77 24.61
C GLU A 112 10.35 2.02 24.75
N SER A 113 9.52 1.60 23.79
CA SER A 113 8.06 1.76 23.86
C SER A 113 7.33 0.75 22.97
N ALA A 114 6.23 0.20 23.47
CA ALA A 114 5.34 -0.64 22.67
C ALA A 114 4.20 0.21 22.11
N PHE A 115 4.09 0.31 20.79
CA PHE A 115 2.96 0.97 20.16
C PHE A 115 2.00 -0.05 19.56
N ILE A 116 0.72 0.06 19.94
CA ILE A 116 -0.34 -0.82 19.43
C ILE A 116 -1.40 0.00 18.71
N GLY A 117 -1.58 -0.33 17.44
CA GLY A 117 -2.72 0.10 16.66
C GLY A 117 -3.83 -0.94 16.67
N ARG A 118 -5.07 -0.50 16.86
CA ARG A 118 -6.27 -1.35 16.91
C ARG A 118 -7.19 -1.04 15.73
N TRP A 119 -7.67 -2.10 15.08
CA TRP A 119 -8.70 -2.02 14.04
C TRP A 119 -10.09 -2.18 14.64
N SER A 120 -11.01 -1.30 14.27
CA SER A 120 -12.44 -1.40 14.63
C SER A 120 -13.27 -1.78 13.41
N ASP A 121 -14.02 -2.89 13.50
CA ASP A 121 -14.88 -3.34 12.40
C ASP A 121 -16.17 -2.50 12.29
N THR A 122 -16.69 -2.01 13.43
CA THR A 122 -17.92 -1.21 13.49
C THR A 122 -17.73 0.16 12.83
N SER A 123 -16.66 0.88 13.21
CA SER A 123 -16.35 2.19 12.62
C SER A 123 -15.55 2.07 11.32
N ARG A 124 -14.96 0.90 11.04
CA ARG A 124 -14.04 0.66 9.91
C ARG A 124 -12.89 1.66 9.88
N THR A 125 -12.39 2.00 11.07
CA THR A 125 -11.30 2.94 11.27
C THR A 125 -10.20 2.28 12.10
N PHE A 126 -9.00 2.77 11.91
CA PHE A 126 -7.84 2.39 12.69
C PHE A 126 -7.57 3.46 13.75
N SER A 127 -7.11 3.05 14.94
CA SER A 127 -6.62 3.96 15.98
C SER A 127 -5.29 3.48 16.54
N TRP A 128 -4.44 4.40 16.98
CA TRP A 128 -3.17 4.11 17.64
C TRP A 128 -3.24 4.49 19.12
N ARG A 129 -2.61 3.71 19.99
CA ARG A 129 -2.33 4.05 21.39
C ARG A 129 -0.90 3.64 21.74
N ALA A 130 -0.26 4.42 22.61
CA ALA A 130 1.00 4.05 23.24
C ALA A 130 0.72 3.10 24.41
N GLU A 131 1.58 2.11 24.61
CA GLU A 131 1.67 1.33 25.85
C GLU A 131 3.02 1.68 26.50
N GLU A 132 2.93 2.40 27.63
CA GLU A 132 4.00 2.89 28.53
C GLU A 132 5.11 3.78 27.92
N GLU A 133 5.51 4.83 28.67
CA GLU A 133 6.50 5.84 28.29
C GLU A 133 7.79 5.69 29.13
N GLY A 134 8.96 5.67 28.48
CA GLY A 134 10.28 5.82 29.11
C GLY A 134 11.07 7.00 28.49
N PRO A 135 12.01 7.64 29.23
CA PRO A 135 12.78 8.79 28.75
C PRO A 135 13.97 8.41 27.85
N TRP A 136 14.39 9.33 26.96
CA TRP A 136 15.29 9.09 25.81
C TRP A 136 16.71 9.67 26.00
N ASP A 137 17.73 8.95 25.50
CA ASP A 137 19.07 9.50 25.20
C ASP A 137 19.51 9.13 23.76
N PHE A 138 19.90 10.12 22.97
CA PHE A 138 20.30 10.00 21.56
C PHE A 138 21.81 10.16 21.33
N SER A 139 22.63 9.93 22.35
CA SER A 139 24.05 10.29 22.33
C SER A 139 24.98 9.37 21.51
N GLY A 140 24.53 8.19 21.03
CA GLY A 140 25.44 7.18 20.47
C GLY A 140 25.28 6.87 18.98
N GLY A 141 25.86 7.65 18.06
CA GLY A 141 26.29 7.25 16.69
C GLY A 141 25.28 6.62 15.70
N PHE A 142 25.26 7.10 14.45
CA PHE A 142 24.33 6.63 13.39
C PHE A 142 24.65 5.25 12.82
N ASP A 143 23.94 4.20 13.27
CA ASP A 143 24.08 2.81 12.79
C ASP A 143 22.77 2.21 12.20
N ARG A 144 22.79 0.90 11.87
CA ARG A 144 21.65 0.17 11.29
C ARG A 144 20.43 0.17 12.22
N GLY A 145 20.64 -0.01 13.53
CA GLY A 145 19.57 -0.06 14.52
C GLY A 145 18.84 1.27 14.60
N GLN A 146 19.59 2.37 14.68
CA GLN A 146 19.01 3.71 14.71
C GLN A 146 18.15 4.03 13.48
N PHE A 147 18.53 3.55 12.30
CA PHE A 147 17.70 3.75 11.10
C PHE A 147 16.35 3.03 11.23
N VAL A 148 16.36 1.78 11.69
CA VAL A 148 15.13 0.99 11.89
C VAL A 148 14.24 1.64 12.95
N ASP A 149 14.82 2.15 14.02
CA ASP A 149 14.08 2.81 15.10
C ASP A 149 13.46 4.14 14.64
N MET A 150 14.23 4.94 13.90
CA MET A 150 13.71 6.15 13.23
C MET A 150 12.55 5.79 12.30
N PHE A 151 12.64 4.68 11.59
CA PHE A 151 11.57 4.22 10.71
C PHE A 151 10.32 3.78 11.46
N HIS A 152 10.45 2.99 12.53
CA HIS A 152 9.32 2.59 13.36
C HIS A 152 8.62 3.81 13.97
N ARG A 153 9.38 4.78 14.48
CA ARG A 153 8.84 6.06 14.97
C ARG A 153 8.12 6.81 13.87
N ARG A 154 8.72 6.89 12.68
CA ARG A 154 8.11 7.58 11.54
C ARG A 154 6.80 6.94 11.09
N ILE A 155 6.70 5.61 11.12
CA ILE A 155 5.43 4.91 10.89
C ILE A 155 4.39 5.34 11.91
N TYR A 156 4.74 5.32 13.20
CA TYR A 156 3.82 5.70 14.28
C TYR A 156 3.31 7.13 14.09
N GLU A 157 4.20 8.11 13.88
CA GLU A 157 3.82 9.51 13.66
C GLU A 157 2.92 9.67 12.42
N THR A 158 3.28 9.00 11.33
CA THR A 158 2.56 9.10 10.05
C THR A 158 1.18 8.46 10.13
N LEU A 159 1.11 7.21 10.59
CA LEU A 159 -0.15 6.47 10.68
C LEU A 159 -0.99 6.90 11.88
N GLY A 160 -0.39 7.44 12.94
CA GLY A 160 -1.11 8.05 14.07
C GLY A 160 -1.95 9.24 13.60
N LYS A 161 -1.36 10.14 12.79
CA LYS A 161 -2.06 11.30 12.21
C LYS A 161 -3.16 10.88 11.21
N GLU A 162 -2.96 9.77 10.51
CA GLU A 162 -3.85 9.32 9.42
C GLU A 162 -4.72 8.10 9.78
N ALA A 163 -4.73 7.68 11.04
CA ALA A 163 -5.31 6.42 11.51
C ALA A 163 -6.80 6.29 11.13
N SER A 164 -7.55 7.37 11.33
CA SER A 164 -8.99 7.45 11.02
C SER A 164 -9.30 7.27 9.53
N ARG A 165 -8.29 7.43 8.65
CA ARG A 165 -8.40 7.26 7.21
C ARG A 165 -7.89 5.91 6.72
N LEU A 166 -7.12 5.17 7.52
CA LEU A 166 -6.69 3.83 7.17
C LEU A 166 -7.90 2.88 7.19
N ARG A 167 -8.20 2.26 6.04
CA ARG A 167 -9.36 1.39 5.83
C ARG A 167 -9.02 0.15 5.03
N ILE A 168 -9.90 -0.86 5.10
CA ILE A 168 -9.85 -2.07 4.27
C ILE A 168 -10.83 -1.92 3.09
N CYS A 169 -10.37 -2.18 1.87
CA CYS A 169 -11.22 -2.13 0.69
C CYS A 169 -12.31 -3.21 0.70
N LEU A 170 -13.56 -2.82 0.40
CA LEU A 170 -14.70 -3.75 0.36
C LEU A 170 -14.69 -4.77 -0.80
N GLU A 171 -13.85 -4.56 -1.82
CA GLU A 171 -13.76 -5.47 -2.97
C GLU A 171 -12.51 -6.35 -2.88
N CYS A 172 -11.32 -5.76 -2.84
CA CYS A 172 -10.07 -6.52 -2.89
C CYS A 172 -9.44 -6.78 -1.52
N ARG A 173 -10.09 -6.35 -0.43
CA ARG A 173 -9.61 -6.49 0.96
C ARG A 173 -8.23 -5.88 1.26
N ARG A 174 -7.69 -5.08 0.34
CA ARG A 174 -6.41 -4.39 0.55
C ARG A 174 -6.58 -3.17 1.45
N PRO A 175 -5.67 -2.95 2.41
CA PRO A 175 -5.53 -1.68 3.11
C PRO A 175 -5.28 -0.50 2.17
N PHE A 176 -5.82 0.67 2.51
CA PHE A 176 -5.61 1.94 1.81
C PHE A 176 -5.89 3.14 2.72
N ILE A 177 -5.39 4.33 2.36
CA ILE A 177 -5.75 5.58 3.04
C ILE A 177 -6.90 6.24 2.30
N ALA A 178 -8.05 6.31 2.94
CA ALA A 178 -9.27 6.84 2.35
C ALA A 178 -9.24 8.37 2.21
N ASN A 179 -9.78 8.86 1.09
CA ASN A 179 -10.17 10.24 0.96
C ASN A 179 -11.66 10.41 1.30
N GLY A 180 -11.95 11.01 2.45
CA GLY A 180 -13.33 11.21 2.93
C GLY A 180 -14.11 9.90 3.11
N ARG A 181 -15.26 9.77 2.44
CA ARG A 181 -16.17 8.61 2.55
C ARG A 181 -15.79 7.42 1.64
N GLN A 182 -14.59 7.42 1.08
CA GLN A 182 -14.14 6.36 0.16
C GLN A 182 -14.18 4.97 0.83
N GLN A 183 -14.84 4.02 0.18
CA GLN A 183 -14.98 2.61 0.62
C GLN A 183 -14.11 1.62 -0.18
N TYR A 184 -13.58 2.07 -1.33
CA TYR A 184 -12.79 1.23 -2.23
C TYR A 184 -11.43 1.86 -2.47
N CYS A 185 -10.36 1.06 -2.45
CA CYS A 185 -9.00 1.60 -2.62
C CYS A 185 -8.79 2.27 -3.98
N ARG A 186 -9.53 1.84 -5.01
CA ARG A 186 -9.41 2.34 -6.39
C ARG A 186 -10.77 2.38 -7.09
N ARG A 187 -10.88 3.20 -8.13
CA ARG A 187 -12.06 3.26 -9.02
C ARG A 187 -12.40 1.88 -9.62
N ALA A 188 -11.38 1.12 -10.02
CA ALA A 188 -11.55 -0.23 -10.54
C ALA A 188 -12.33 -1.14 -9.57
N CYS A 189 -11.94 -1.16 -8.28
CA CYS A 189 -12.64 -1.93 -7.25
C CYS A 189 -14.12 -1.51 -7.07
N SER A 190 -14.39 -0.20 -7.08
CA SER A 190 -15.77 0.31 -7.03
C SER A 190 -16.58 -0.13 -8.24
N GLN A 191 -16.00 -0.05 -9.44
CA GLN A 191 -16.66 -0.46 -10.67
C GLN A 191 -16.91 -1.98 -10.71
N THR A 192 -15.94 -2.80 -10.32
CA THR A 192 -16.09 -4.26 -10.22
C THR A 192 -17.27 -4.62 -9.32
N ARG A 193 -17.37 -3.99 -8.15
CA ARG A 193 -18.49 -4.23 -7.22
C ARG A 193 -19.83 -3.84 -7.84
N ARG A 194 -19.93 -2.63 -8.41
CA ARG A 194 -21.15 -2.14 -9.08
C ARG A 194 -21.58 -3.06 -10.21
N THR A 195 -20.66 -3.51 -11.05
CA THR A 195 -20.94 -4.44 -12.16
C THR A 195 -21.42 -5.78 -11.63
N ARG A 196 -20.82 -6.32 -10.56
CA ARG A 196 -21.28 -7.57 -9.93
C ARG A 196 -22.69 -7.43 -9.39
N ASP A 197 -22.98 -6.36 -8.65
CA ASP A 197 -24.30 -6.12 -8.04
C ASP A 197 -25.38 -5.86 -9.10
N TRP A 198 -25.03 -5.17 -10.19
CA TRP A 198 -25.93 -5.00 -11.33
C TRP A 198 -26.24 -6.34 -12.01
N ARG A 199 -25.22 -7.18 -12.24
CA ARG A 199 -25.40 -8.51 -12.86
C ARG A 199 -26.29 -9.42 -12.01
N ARG A 200 -26.14 -9.38 -10.69
CA ARG A 200 -27.00 -10.13 -9.75
C ARG A 200 -28.46 -9.67 -9.81
N ARG A 201 -28.69 -8.36 -9.90
CA ARG A 201 -30.05 -7.79 -9.98
C ARG A 201 -30.70 -7.91 -11.35
N HIS A 202 -29.93 -8.12 -12.42
CA HIS A 202 -30.45 -8.17 -13.79
C HIS A 202 -30.04 -9.45 -14.54
N PRO A 203 -30.32 -10.65 -14.00
CA PRO A 203 -29.86 -11.90 -14.59
C PRO A 203 -30.40 -12.12 -16.02
N ALA A 204 -31.64 -11.68 -16.29
CA ALA A 204 -32.21 -11.74 -17.64
C ALA A 204 -31.41 -10.89 -18.65
N LYS A 205 -31.10 -9.63 -18.31
CA LYS A 205 -30.30 -8.74 -19.18
C LYS A 205 -28.88 -9.29 -19.39
N VAL A 206 -28.28 -9.90 -18.36
CA VAL A 206 -26.98 -10.56 -18.48
C VAL A 206 -27.04 -11.77 -19.43
N ARG A 207 -28.08 -12.61 -19.33
CA ARG A 207 -28.29 -13.75 -20.24
C ARG A 207 -28.43 -13.29 -21.69
N THR A 208 -29.22 -12.25 -21.94
CA THR A 208 -29.38 -11.67 -23.28
C THR A 208 -28.06 -11.11 -23.82
N ALA A 209 -27.32 -10.34 -23.00
CA ALA A 209 -26.04 -9.79 -23.41
C ALA A 209 -24.99 -10.87 -23.70
N ARG A 210 -24.95 -11.95 -22.90
CA ARG A 210 -24.09 -13.12 -23.14
C ARG A 210 -24.44 -13.82 -24.46
N ARG A 211 -25.73 -13.99 -24.74
CA ARG A 211 -26.19 -14.60 -25.99
C ARG A 211 -25.77 -13.76 -27.21
N ALA A 212 -25.99 -12.45 -27.18
CA ALA A 212 -25.57 -11.57 -28.27
C ALA A 212 -24.04 -11.53 -28.46
N ALA A 213 -23.25 -11.72 -27.39
CA ALA A 213 -21.80 -11.85 -27.51
C ALA A 213 -21.39 -13.20 -28.16
N TYR A 214 -22.03 -14.29 -27.76
CA TYR A 214 -21.82 -15.61 -28.35
C TYR A 214 -22.21 -15.66 -29.83
N GLU A 215 -23.36 -15.09 -30.20
CA GLU A 215 -23.81 -14.99 -31.60
C GLU A 215 -22.79 -14.26 -32.47
N ARG A 216 -22.27 -13.12 -32.00
CA ARG A 216 -21.19 -12.39 -32.70
C ARG A 216 -19.91 -13.21 -32.83
N GLN A 217 -19.54 -13.97 -31.82
CA GLN A 217 -18.36 -14.85 -31.87
C GLN A 217 -18.55 -15.98 -32.89
N MET A 218 -19.71 -16.62 -32.92
CA MET A 218 -20.03 -17.69 -33.88
C MET A 218 -20.08 -17.14 -35.31
N GLN A 219 -20.68 -15.96 -35.52
CA GLN A 219 -20.68 -15.29 -36.82
C GLN A 219 -19.26 -14.93 -37.29
N LYS A 220 -18.37 -14.55 -36.37
CA LYS A 220 -16.95 -14.30 -36.69
C LYS A 220 -16.21 -15.57 -37.09
N GLN A 221 -16.51 -16.71 -36.47
CA GLN A 221 -15.81 -17.98 -36.70
C GLN A 221 -16.35 -18.77 -37.91
N HIS A 222 -17.67 -18.77 -38.12
CA HIS A 222 -18.34 -19.63 -39.08
C HIS A 222 -19.02 -18.85 -40.23
N GLY A 223 -18.92 -17.51 -40.23
CA GLY A 223 -19.46 -16.64 -41.26
C GLY A 223 -20.71 -15.86 -40.83
N ALA A 224 -20.88 -14.65 -41.37
CA ALA A 224 -21.89 -13.68 -40.93
C ALA A 224 -23.35 -14.17 -41.04
N LYS A 225 -23.64 -15.16 -41.89
CA LYS A 225 -24.98 -15.70 -42.13
C LYS A 225 -25.36 -16.87 -41.20
N VAL A 226 -24.50 -17.27 -40.28
CA VAL A 226 -24.75 -18.39 -39.37
C VAL A 226 -25.84 -18.03 -38.37
N LYS A 227 -26.93 -18.81 -38.36
CA LYS A 227 -28.05 -18.68 -37.42
C LYS A 227 -27.80 -19.56 -36.18
N VAL A 228 -27.67 -18.93 -35.01
CA VAL A 228 -27.51 -19.64 -33.73
C VAL A 228 -28.87 -19.82 -33.07
N GLN A 229 -29.42 -21.03 -33.12
CA GLN A 229 -30.69 -21.38 -32.48
C GLN A 229 -30.49 -21.75 -31.00
N ARG A 230 -31.50 -21.50 -30.16
CA ARG A 230 -31.56 -22.08 -28.82
C ARG A 230 -31.96 -23.54 -28.96
N ARG A 231 -31.23 -24.44 -28.30
CA ARG A 231 -31.72 -25.80 -28.09
C ARG A 231 -32.98 -25.68 -27.21
N SER A 232 -34.16 -25.92 -27.78
CA SER A 232 -35.37 -26.17 -27.01
C SER A 232 -35.11 -27.41 -26.17
N GLY A 233 -35.18 -27.26 -24.84
CA GLY A 233 -35.03 -28.41 -23.94
C GLY A 233 -36.09 -29.45 -24.27
N GLU A 234 -35.65 -30.71 -24.37
CA GLU A 234 -36.53 -31.87 -24.31
C GLU A 234 -37.41 -31.76 -23.08
N SER A 235 -38.71 -31.63 -23.31
CA SER A 235 -39.71 -32.20 -22.43
C SER A 235 -39.44 -33.70 -22.34
N VAL A 236 -38.79 -34.14 -21.26
CA VAL A 236 -38.88 -35.54 -20.84
C VAL A 236 -40.33 -35.73 -20.39
N VAL A 237 -41.13 -36.24 -21.31
CA VAL A 237 -42.39 -36.93 -21.00
C VAL A 237 -41.99 -38.35 -20.65
N GLN A 238 -42.12 -38.70 -19.37
CA GLN A 238 -42.80 -39.92 -18.90
C GLN A 238 -43.08 -39.76 -17.41
#